data_AF-A0AAP5T859-F1
#
_entry.id   AF-A0AAP5T859-F1
#
_cell.length_a   1.000
_cell.length_b   1.000
_cell.length_c   1.000
_cell.angle_alpha   90.00
_cell.angle_beta   90.00
_cell.angle_gamma   90.00
#
_symmetry.space_group_name_H-M   'P 1'
#
loop_
_entity.id
_entity.type
_entity.pdbx_description
1 polymer ?
#
loop_
_entity_poly.entity_id
_entity_poly.type
_entity_poly.pdbx_seq_one_letter_code
_entity_poly.pdbx_strand_id
1 'polypeptide(L)'
;MSHTANTAHTEPTTRRAARRGAVEDVVVTEDGLVLNDPTHLELPGHGNSPGAWAMVALVLVGFVAGCVGLLADWSVVVWIGVALMAVGVVVGIVAGKAGAGRGQHGH
;
A
#
# COMPACT_ATOMS: atom_id res chain seq x y z
N MET A 1 2.21 -10.14 -54.80
CA MET A 1 2.08 -8.84 -54.12
C MET A 1 3.04 -8.80 -52.95
N SER A 2 4.18 -8.14 -53.13
CA SER A 2 5.20 -7.85 -52.12
C SER A 2 4.70 -6.70 -51.23
N HIS A 3 4.23 -7.02 -50.03
CA HIS A 3 4.08 -6.03 -48.97
C HIS A 3 5.34 -6.04 -48.11
N THR A 4 6.32 -5.28 -48.55
CA THR A 4 7.49 -4.85 -47.77
C THR A 4 6.99 -3.83 -46.75
N ALA A 5 6.47 -4.29 -45.62
CA ALA A 5 6.23 -3.43 -44.47
C ALA A 5 7.58 -3.19 -43.79
N ASN A 6 8.08 -1.98 -44.01
CA ASN A 6 9.14 -1.28 -43.31
C ASN A 6 9.18 -1.65 -41.81
N THR A 7 9.99 -2.63 -41.43
CA THR A 7 10.40 -2.87 -40.05
C THR A 7 11.38 -1.75 -39.71
N ALA A 8 10.87 -0.66 -39.14
CA ALA A 8 11.71 0.33 -38.50
C ALA A 8 12.44 -0.40 -37.36
N HIS A 9 13.70 -0.74 -37.58
CA HIS A 9 14.65 -1.05 -36.53
C HIS A 9 14.81 0.22 -35.69
N THR A 10 13.98 0.37 -34.65
CA THR A 10 14.19 1.39 -33.63
C THR A 10 15.26 0.88 -32.68
N GLU A 11 16.46 1.38 -32.92
CA GLU A 11 17.67 1.17 -32.14
C GLU A 11 17.43 1.57 -30.66
N PRO A 12 17.73 0.72 -29.67
CA PRO A 12 17.67 1.10 -28.28
C PRO A 12 18.75 2.15 -28.02
N THR A 13 18.35 3.41 -27.82
CA THR A 13 19.28 4.51 -27.60
C THR A 13 19.89 4.41 -26.20
N THR A 14 21.02 3.74 -26.09
CA THR A 14 21.81 3.68 -24.86
C THR A 14 22.53 5.01 -24.64
N ARG A 15 21.87 5.98 -24.00
CA ARG A 15 22.51 7.26 -23.66
C ARG A 15 23.47 7.05 -22.49
N ARG A 16 24.72 6.70 -22.79
CA ARG A 16 25.82 6.53 -21.84
C ARG A 16 26.16 7.86 -21.15
N ALA A 17 25.49 8.16 -20.03
CA ALA A 17 25.85 9.27 -19.16
C ALA A 17 27.14 8.90 -18.40
N ALA A 18 28.28 9.22 -18.99
CA ALA A 18 29.60 8.99 -18.43
C ALA A 18 29.83 9.83 -17.16
N ARG A 19 29.43 9.32 -15.99
CA ARG A 19 29.86 9.85 -14.69
C ARG A 19 30.55 8.75 -13.88
N ARG A 20 31.87 8.65 -14.11
CA ARG A 20 32.94 8.16 -13.22
C ARG A 20 32.49 7.26 -12.05
N GLY A 21 32.64 5.95 -12.20
CA GLY A 21 32.99 5.07 -11.06
C GLY A 21 32.30 3.71 -10.92
N ALA A 22 31.09 3.51 -11.40
CA ALA A 22 30.40 2.22 -11.26
C ALA A 22 29.68 1.88 -12.56
N VAL A 23 30.05 0.76 -13.16
CA VAL A 23 29.42 0.24 -14.37
C VAL A 23 28.21 -0.57 -13.92
N GLU A 24 27.11 0.09 -13.58
CA GLU A 24 25.79 -0.54 -13.54
C GLU A 24 25.09 -0.21 -14.86
N ASP A 25 24.85 -1.22 -15.68
CA ASP A 25 24.07 -1.07 -16.89
C ASP A 25 22.60 -0.84 -16.49
N VAL A 26 22.16 0.42 -16.57
CA VAL A 26 20.77 0.82 -16.33
C VAL A 26 19.92 0.30 -17.49
N VAL A 27 19.26 -0.84 -17.29
CA VAL A 27 18.29 -1.40 -18.25
C VAL A 27 16.97 -0.63 -18.13
N VAL A 28 16.62 0.10 -19.20
CA VAL A 28 15.35 0.84 -19.31
C VAL A 28 14.40 0.03 -20.18
N THR A 29 13.28 -0.41 -19.62
CA THR A 29 12.19 -1.09 -20.36
C THR A 29 11.50 -0.10 -21.32
N GLU A 30 10.83 -0.60 -22.37
CA GLU A 30 10.17 0.20 -23.43
C GLU A 30 9.17 1.26 -22.91
N ASP A 31 8.63 1.06 -21.70
CA ASP A 31 7.73 1.99 -21.01
C ASP A 31 8.46 3.15 -20.30
N GLY A 32 9.78 3.26 -20.43
CA GLY A 32 10.60 4.24 -19.71
C GLY A 32 10.86 3.89 -18.24
N LEU A 33 10.49 2.67 -17.82
CA LEU A 33 10.67 2.19 -16.45
C LEU A 33 12.07 1.58 -16.29
N VAL A 34 12.84 2.08 -15.34
CA VAL A 34 14.16 1.54 -14.98
C VAL A 34 13.94 0.31 -14.10
N LEU A 35 14.38 -0.89 -14.52
CA LEU A 35 14.17 -2.13 -13.76
C LEU A 35 14.99 -2.20 -12.45
N ASN A 36 16.03 -1.35 -12.34
CA ASN A 36 16.91 -1.19 -11.18
C ASN A 36 16.96 0.28 -10.73
N ASP A 37 15.82 0.83 -10.32
CA ASP A 37 15.73 2.15 -9.69
C ASP A 37 15.56 1.90 -8.18
N PRO A 38 16.37 2.57 -7.33
CA PRO A 38 16.42 2.29 -5.89
C PRO A 38 15.07 2.47 -5.18
N THR A 39 14.10 3.16 -5.81
CA THR A 39 12.76 3.39 -5.26
C THR A 39 11.90 2.12 -5.18
N HIS A 40 12.15 1.09 -6.01
CA HIS A 40 11.45 -0.21 -5.95
C HIS A 40 12.10 -1.22 -5.00
N LEU A 41 13.26 -0.87 -4.44
CA LEU A 41 13.91 -1.63 -3.36
C LEU A 41 13.44 -1.18 -1.97
N GLU A 42 12.77 -0.03 -1.87
CA GLU A 42 12.02 0.33 -0.68
C GLU A 42 10.83 -0.61 -0.58
N LEU A 43 10.78 -1.48 0.46
CA LEU A 43 9.57 -2.23 0.76
C LEU A 43 8.43 -1.22 0.82
N PRO A 44 7.39 -1.34 -0.01
CA PRO A 44 6.28 -0.41 0.02
C PRO A 44 5.72 -0.32 1.45
N GLY A 45 6.12 0.71 2.20
CA GLY A 45 5.57 1.07 3.51
C GLY A 45 4.16 1.67 3.40
N HIS A 46 3.34 1.10 2.51
CA HIS A 46 2.17 1.72 1.91
C HIS A 46 0.88 1.29 2.62
N GLY A 47 0.72 1.69 3.88
CA GLY A 47 -0.61 1.68 4.52
C GLY A 47 -1.04 0.38 5.20
N ASN A 48 -0.27 -0.71 5.12
CA ASN A 48 -0.51 -1.90 5.95
C ASN A 48 0.03 -1.74 7.38
N SER A 49 -0.31 -0.64 8.06
CA SER A 49 0.04 -0.50 9.46
C SER A 49 -0.85 -1.45 10.29
N PRO A 50 -0.28 -2.27 11.20
CA PRO A 50 -1.08 -3.17 12.04
C PRO A 50 -2.20 -2.46 12.81
N GLY A 51 -1.99 -1.19 13.17
CA GLY A 51 -2.98 -0.37 13.86
C GLY A 51 -4.19 0.01 13.00
N ALA A 52 -3.98 0.28 11.71
CA ALA A 52 -5.10 0.55 10.78
C ALA A 52 -5.97 -0.70 10.60
N TRP A 53 -5.34 -1.85 10.40
CA TRP A 53 -6.07 -3.11 10.20
C TRP A 53 -6.78 -3.60 11.46
N ALA A 54 -6.19 -3.38 12.64
CA ALA A 54 -6.81 -3.70 13.93
C ALA A 54 -8.11 -2.90 14.15
N MET A 55 -8.12 -1.60 13.82
CA MET A 55 -9.33 -0.77 13.90
C MET A 55 -10.43 -1.30 12.97
N VAL A 56 -10.10 -1.57 11.71
CA VAL A 56 -11.04 -2.11 10.72
C VAL A 56 -11.61 -3.44 11.20
N ALA A 57 -10.76 -4.37 11.65
CA ALA A 57 -11.20 -5.67 12.14
C ALA A 57 -12.15 -5.56 13.34
N LEU A 58 -11.85 -4.71 14.32
CA LEU A 58 -12.69 -4.52 15.51
C LEU A 58 -14.06 -3.96 15.16
N VAL A 59 -14.12 -2.93 14.31
CA VAL A 59 -15.38 -2.32 13.89
C VAL A 59 -16.21 -3.32 13.06
N LEU A 60 -15.57 -4.07 12.16
CA LEU A 60 -16.24 -5.02 11.29
C LEU A 60 -16.80 -6.21 12.09
N VAL A 61 -16.05 -6.73 13.07
CA VAL A 61 -16.53 -7.77 13.98
C VAL A 61 -17.68 -7.26 14.85
N GLY A 62 -17.57 -6.05 15.38
CA GLY A 62 -18.65 -5.41 16.15
C GLY A 62 -19.93 -5.23 15.32
N PHE A 63 -19.79 -4.84 14.05
CA PHE A 63 -20.91 -4.70 13.11
C PHE A 63 -21.61 -6.02 12.85
N VAL A 64 -20.84 -7.05 12.51
CA VAL A 64 -21.39 -8.39 12.23
C VAL A 64 -22.07 -8.95 13.47
N ALA A 65 -21.44 -8.83 14.65
CA ALA A 65 -22.06 -9.24 15.92
C ALA A 65 -23.36 -8.48 16.20
N GLY A 66 -23.40 -7.16 15.96
CA GLY A 66 -24.62 -6.36 16.12
C GLY A 66 -25.75 -6.80 15.18
N CYS A 67 -25.45 -7.03 13.90
CA CYS A 67 -26.41 -7.55 12.93
C CYS A 67 -26.94 -8.93 13.35
N VAL A 68 -26.06 -9.85 13.75
CA VAL A 68 -26.46 -11.18 14.24
C VAL A 68 -27.33 -11.07 15.50
N GLY A 69 -26.96 -10.18 16.43
CA GLY A 69 -27.74 -9.93 17.64
C GLY A 69 -29.14 -9.40 17.36
N LEU A 70 -29.29 -8.49 16.38
CA LEU A 70 -30.60 -7.98 15.94
C LEU A 70 -31.44 -9.08 15.27
N LEU A 71 -30.84 -9.93 14.44
CA LEU A 71 -31.54 -11.04 13.78
C LEU A 71 -32.01 -12.12 14.78
N ALA A 72 -31.26 -12.33 15.86
CA ALA A 72 -31.56 -13.32 16.89
C ALA A 72 -32.40 -12.78 18.07
N ASP A 73 -32.77 -11.49 18.06
CA ASP A 73 -33.40 -10.77 19.18
C ASP A 73 -32.59 -10.87 20.50
N TRP A 74 -31.26 -10.92 20.37
CA TRP A 74 -30.33 -11.03 21.48
C TRP A 74 -29.75 -9.65 21.83
N SER A 75 -30.49 -8.91 22.65
CA SER A 75 -30.14 -7.55 23.08
C SER A 75 -28.72 -7.44 23.65
N VAL A 76 -28.27 -8.45 24.42
CA VAL A 76 -26.91 -8.49 24.99
C VAL A 76 -25.83 -8.50 23.91
N VAL A 77 -26.03 -9.27 22.83
CA VAL A 77 -25.05 -9.37 21.73
C VAL A 77 -24.99 -8.08 20.92
N VAL A 78 -26.11 -7.38 20.77
CA VAL A 78 -26.14 -6.04 20.15
C VAL A 78 -25.25 -5.07 20.92
N TRP A 79 -25.38 -5.02 22.24
CA TRP A 79 -24.55 -4.15 23.08
C TRP A 79 -23.06 -4.54 23.07
N ILE A 80 -22.75 -5.83 22.99
CA ILE A 80 -21.36 -6.30 22.80
C ILE A 80 -20.81 -5.79 21.46
N GLY A 81 -21.60 -5.85 20.38
CA GLY A 81 -21.21 -5.34 19.06
C GLY A 81 -20.94 -3.82 19.08
N VAL A 82 -21.79 -3.05 19.74
CA VAL A 82 -21.61 -1.59 19.92
C VAL A 82 -20.34 -1.29 20.72
N ALA A 83 -20.09 -2.02 21.81
CA ALA A 83 -18.87 -1.86 22.61
C ALA A 83 -17.61 -2.17 21.79
N LEU A 84 -17.63 -3.23 20.98
CA LEU A 84 -16.53 -3.60 20.07
C LEU A 84 -16.23 -2.49 19.05
N MET A 85 -17.26 -1.89 18.45
CA MET A 85 -17.08 -0.75 17.55
C MET A 85 -16.42 0.43 18.25
N ALA A 86 -16.86 0.77 19.47
CA ALA A 86 -16.29 1.87 20.24
C ALA A 86 -14.81 1.61 20.53
N VAL A 87 -14.44 0.39 20.93
CA VAL A 87 -13.04 -0.01 21.14
C VAL A 87 -12.24 0.10 19.84
N GLY A 88 -12.78 -0.33 18.71
CA GLY A 88 -12.14 -0.20 17.40
C GLY A 88 -11.80 1.25 17.04
N VAL A 89 -12.74 2.19 17.26
CA VAL A 89 -12.51 3.62 17.04
C VAL A 89 -11.41 4.16 17.94
N VAL A 90 -11.41 3.80 19.23
CA VAL A 90 -10.37 4.21 20.19
C VAL A 90 -8.99 3.71 19.73
N VAL A 91 -8.90 2.44 19.33
CA VAL A 91 -7.67 1.85 18.80
C VAL A 91 -7.19 2.59 17.54
N GLY A 92 -8.10 2.94 16.63
CA GLY A 92 -7.76 3.72 15.43
C GLY A 92 -7.20 5.10 15.75
N ILE A 93 -7.79 5.81 16.71
CA ILE A 93 -7.29 7.13 17.16
C ILE A 93 -5.91 7.00 17.78
N VAL A 94 -5.69 6.01 18.66
CA VAL A 94 -4.39 5.78 19.30
C VAL A 94 -3.33 5.41 18.26
N ALA A 95 -3.66 4.54 17.31
CA ALA A 95 -2.76 4.16 16.22
C ALA A 95 -2.41 5.35 15.32
N GLY A 96 -3.38 6.21 15.00
CA GLY A 96 -3.15 7.44 14.23
C GLY A 96 -2.21 8.42 14.94
N LYS A 97 -2.36 8.57 16.26
CA LYS A 97 -1.47 9.40 17.09
C LYS A 97 -0.05 8.84 17.19
N ALA A 98 0.10 7.51 17.25
CA ALA A 98 1.41 6.86 17.24
C ALA A 98 2.11 6.93 15.86
N GLY A 99 1.34 6.97 14.77
CA GLY A 99 1.86 7.11 13.40
C GLY A 99 2.34 8.51 13.04
N ALA A 100 1.65 9.56 13.54
CA ALA A 100 2.00 10.96 13.27
C ALA A 100 3.37 11.40 13.85
N GLY A 101 3.92 10.66 14.82
CA GLY A 101 5.23 10.94 15.41
C GLY A 101 6.44 10.44 14.60
N ARG A 102 6.24 9.64 13.53
CA ARG A 102 7.35 9.04 12.76
C ARG A 102 7.75 9.82 11.49
N GLY A 103 7.19 11.03 11.27
CA GLY A 103 7.46 11.87 10.10
C GLY A 103 8.42 13.04 10.32
N GLN A 104 9.08 13.15 11.49
CA GLN A 104 9.92 14.30 11.85
C GLN A 104 11.37 13.90 12.18
N HIS A 105 12.12 13.28 11.28
CA HIS A 105 13.60 13.21 11.32
C HIS A 105 14.09 12.96 9.87
N GLY A 106 14.85 13.81 9.20
CA GLY A 106 15.54 15.02 9.60
C GLY A 106 16.01 15.85 8.39
N HIS A 107 16.55 17.03 8.72
CA HIS A 107 17.34 17.91 7.86
C HIS A 107 18.58 17.23 7.28
#